data_AF-A0A9R0SIU4-F1
#
_entry.id   AF-A0A9R0SIU4-F1
#
_cell.length_a   1.000
_cell.length_b   1.000
_cell.length_c   1.000
_cell.angle_alpha   90.00
_cell.angle_beta   90.00
_cell.angle_gamma   90.00
#
_symmetry.space_group_name_H-M   'P 1'
#
loop_
_entity.id
_entity.type
_entity.pdbx_description
1 polymer ?
#
loop_
_entity_poly.entity_id
_entity_poly.type
_entity_poly.pdbx_seq_one_letter_code
_entity_poly.pdbx_strand_id
1 'polypeptide(L)'
;MAHQIPKVAHTLVEIAEVARYAYEHRSGHAPDHDGATALAADGEEAARLRAENAVLRARLADDLALLRELQGAHFVSQECPPDLHNRLVASVNNAGFLAHLEKVRDEPLHQHTKLSIGGVTAL
;
A
#
# COMPACT_ATOMS: atom_id res chain seq x y z
N MET A 1 19.51 -48.52 29.48
CA MET A 1 20.46 -47.39 29.32
C MET A 1 21.34 -47.49 28.06
N ALA A 2 21.81 -48.67 27.64
CA ALA A 2 22.74 -48.81 26.49
C ALA A 2 22.18 -48.39 25.10
N HIS A 3 20.85 -48.39 24.91
CA HIS A 3 20.21 -48.01 23.64
C HIS A 3 19.97 -46.50 23.47
N GLN A 4 20.17 -45.69 24.52
CA GLN A 4 19.97 -44.24 24.45
C GLN A 4 21.21 -43.51 23.89
N ILE A 5 22.40 -44.01 24.21
CA ILE A 5 23.69 -43.48 23.74
C ILE A 5 23.77 -43.39 22.21
N PRO A 6 23.45 -44.45 21.42
CA PRO A 6 23.50 -44.36 19.96
C PRO A 6 22.46 -43.39 19.38
N LYS A 7 21.29 -43.25 20.03
CA LYS A 7 20.24 -42.31 19.59
C LYS A 7 20.65 -40.86 19.83
N VAL A 8 21.24 -40.55 20.98
CA VAL A 8 21.78 -39.21 21.26
C VAL A 8 22.93 -38.89 20.32
N ALA A 9 23.82 -39.84 20.03
CA ALA A 9 24.91 -39.66 19.08
C ALA A 9 24.39 -39.32 17.67
N HIS A 10 23.35 -40.02 17.19
CA HIS A 10 22.72 -39.74 15.89
C HIS A 10 22.14 -38.32 15.83
N THR A 11 21.38 -37.92 16.85
CA THR A 11 20.79 -36.58 16.89
C THR A 11 21.84 -35.48 16.97
N LEU A 12 22.95 -35.71 17.68
CA LEU A 12 24.05 -34.74 17.71
C LEU A 12 24.73 -34.58 16.34
N VAL A 13 24.86 -35.67 15.57
CA VAL A 13 25.37 -35.61 14.19
C VAL A 13 24.42 -34.81 13.29
N GLU A 14 23.12 -35.09 13.35
CA GLU A 14 22.11 -34.34 12.58
C GLU A 14 22.11 -32.84 12.93
N ILE A 15 22.20 -32.50 14.23
CA ILE A 15 22.30 -31.11 14.68
C ILE A 15 23.59 -30.46 14.17
N ALA A 16 24.72 -31.17 14.19
CA ALA A 16 25.99 -30.66 13.69
C ALA A 16 25.95 -30.42 12.16
N GLU A 17 25.30 -31.30 11.40
CA GLU A 17 25.11 -31.14 9.95
C GLU A 17 24.22 -29.95 9.61
N VAL A 18 23.10 -29.77 10.33
CA VAL A 18 22.21 -28.61 10.15
C VAL A 18 22.91 -27.32 10.56
N ALA A 19 23.65 -27.31 11.66
CA ALA A 19 24.42 -26.16 12.11
C ALA A 19 25.52 -25.78 11.09
N ARG A 20 26.24 -26.77 10.54
CA ARG A 20 27.22 -26.55 9.48
C ARG A 20 26.58 -26.01 8.21
N TYR A 21 25.48 -26.60 7.76
CA TYR A 21 24.75 -26.15 6.59
C TYR A 21 24.28 -24.70 6.75
N ALA A 22 23.71 -24.36 7.91
CA ALA A 22 23.31 -22.99 8.22
C ALA A 22 24.49 -22.00 8.27
N TYR A 23 25.65 -22.44 8.75
CA TYR A 23 26.88 -21.63 8.76
C TYR A 23 27.41 -21.37 7.34
N GLU A 24 27.51 -22.42 6.51
CA GLU A 24 27.99 -22.34 5.13
C GLU A 24 27.05 -21.52 4.22
N HIS A 25 25.75 -21.52 4.52
CA HIS A 25 24.72 -20.85 3.70
C HIS A 25 24.19 -19.57 4.34
N ARG A 26 24.81 -19.07 5.42
CA ARG A 26 24.49 -17.76 5.97
C ARG A 26 24.84 -16.71 4.93
N SER A 27 23.83 -16.04 4.38
CA SER A 27 24.00 -15.03 3.35
C SER A 27 24.87 -13.89 3.90
N GLY A 28 26.17 -13.91 3.56
CA GLY A 28 27.11 -12.81 3.83
C GLY A 28 28.34 -13.10 4.70
N HIS A 29 28.72 -14.34 5.00
CA HIS A 29 29.95 -14.62 5.76
C HIS A 29 30.98 -15.41 4.95
N ALA A 30 32.06 -14.75 4.52
CA ALA A 30 33.27 -15.44 4.10
C ALA A 30 33.94 -16.05 5.35
N PRO A 31 34.55 -17.25 5.27
CA PRO A 31 35.28 -17.81 6.37
C PRO A 31 36.65 -17.13 6.40
N ASP A 32 36.78 -16.04 7.16
CA ASP A 32 38.10 -15.55 7.52
C ASP A 32 38.30 -15.60 9.03
N HIS A 33 39.45 -16.16 9.35
CA HIS A 33 39.86 -16.62 10.66
C HIS A 33 40.24 -15.42 11.54
N ASP A 34 39.30 -14.56 11.94
CA ASP A 34 39.55 -13.56 12.99
C ASP A 34 38.25 -13.02 13.62
N GLY A 35 37.95 -13.47 14.85
CA GLY A 35 36.79 -13.06 15.62
C GLY A 35 36.76 -11.56 15.98
N ALA A 36 37.85 -10.82 15.75
CA ALA A 36 37.91 -9.37 15.95
C ALA A 36 37.27 -8.57 14.80
N THR A 37 37.36 -9.07 13.56
CA THR A 37 36.89 -8.37 12.36
C THR A 37 35.37 -8.47 12.20
N ALA A 38 34.79 -9.59 12.63
CA ALA A 38 33.34 -9.81 12.61
C ALA A 38 32.57 -8.88 13.58
N LEU A 39 33.15 -8.58 14.76
CA LEU A 39 32.57 -7.65 15.73
C LEU A 39 32.66 -6.18 15.25
N ALA A 40 33.73 -5.83 14.54
CA ALA A 40 33.89 -4.51 13.95
C ALA A 40 32.92 -4.27 12.78
N ALA A 41 32.74 -5.26 11.89
CA ALA A 41 31.80 -5.20 10.78
C ALA A 41 30.33 -5.12 11.25
N ASP A 42 29.98 -5.84 12.33
CA ASP A 42 28.66 -5.74 12.97
C ASP A 42 28.44 -4.36 13.63
N GLY A 43 29.50 -3.77 14.18
CA GLY A 43 29.48 -2.41 14.72
C GLY A 43 29.27 -1.33 13.65
N GLU A 44 29.91 -1.48 12.49
CA GLU A 44 29.77 -0.57 11.35
C GLU A 44 28.37 -0.66 10.73
N GLU A 45 27.84 -1.86 10.54
CA GLU A 45 26.46 -2.09 10.10
C GLU A 45 25.46 -1.46 11.08
N ALA A 46 25.64 -1.71 12.38
CA ALA A 46 24.79 -1.12 13.41
C ALA A 46 24.90 0.42 13.43
N ALA A 47 26.08 0.99 13.16
CA ALA A 47 26.24 2.44 13.05
C ALA A 47 25.50 2.99 11.82
N ARG A 48 25.59 2.32 10.67
CA ARG A 48 24.86 2.68 9.46
C ARG A 48 23.36 2.65 9.67
N LEU A 49 22.84 1.58 10.26
CA LEU A 49 21.41 1.43 10.57
C LEU A 49 20.92 2.49 11.56
N ARG A 50 21.72 2.87 12.56
CA ARG A 50 21.38 3.97 13.48
C ARG A 50 21.32 5.31 12.76
N ALA A 51 22.27 5.58 11.86
CA ALA A 51 22.29 6.81 11.07
C ALA A 51 21.07 6.88 10.13
N GLU A 52 20.77 5.79 9.43
CA GLU A 52 19.58 5.69 8.58
C GLU A 52 18.29 5.85 9.38
N ASN A 53 18.19 5.21 10.53
CA ASN A 53 17.03 5.34 11.42
C ASN A 53 16.84 6.79 11.91
N ALA A 54 17.93 7.52 12.17
CA ALA A 54 17.87 8.94 12.52
C ALA A 54 17.31 9.79 11.38
N VAL A 55 17.76 9.56 10.14
CA VAL A 55 17.23 10.24 8.94
C VAL A 55 15.75 9.92 8.73
N LEU A 56 15.37 8.64 8.84
CA LEU A 56 13.97 8.21 8.71
C LEU A 56 13.06 8.86 9.77
N ARG A 57 13.54 8.95 11.01
CA ARG A 57 12.80 9.62 12.09
C ARG A 57 12.63 11.11 11.85
N ALA A 58 13.66 11.79 11.33
CA ALA A 58 13.55 13.20 10.96
C ALA A 58 12.50 13.40 9.86
N ARG A 59 12.54 12.59 8.80
CA ARG A 59 11.56 12.64 7.70
C ARG A 59 10.14 12.37 8.18
N LEU A 60 9.96 11.39 9.07
CA LEU A 60 8.66 11.10 9.66
C LEU A 60 8.13 12.29 10.49
N ALA A 61 9.01 13.00 11.21
CA ALA A 61 8.61 14.19 11.96
C ALA A 61 8.12 15.31 11.03
N ASP A 62 8.81 15.53 9.91
CA ASP A 62 8.42 16.50 8.89
C ASP A 62 7.07 16.12 8.24
N ASP A 63 6.90 14.85 7.86
CA ASP A 63 5.65 14.35 7.28
C ASP A 63 4.47 14.52 8.26
N LEU A 64 4.67 14.26 9.55
CA LEU A 64 3.66 14.45 10.58
C LEU A 64 3.32 15.92 10.81
N ALA A 65 4.28 16.84 10.69
CA ALA A 65 4.03 18.28 10.76
C ALA A 65 3.14 18.72 9.59
N LEU A 66 3.47 18.30 8.38
CA LEU A 66 2.67 18.59 7.18
C LEU A 66 1.25 18.04 7.29
N LEU A 67 1.08 16.79 7.77
CA LEU A 67 -0.25 16.21 7.98
C LEU A 67 -1.08 16.99 9.00
N ARG A 68 -0.47 17.52 10.06
CA ARG A 68 -1.16 18.37 11.05
C ARG A 68 -1.59 19.70 10.45
N GLU A 69 -0.74 20.32 9.63
CA GLU A 69 -1.08 21.53 8.89
C GLU A 69 -2.27 21.28 7.95
N LEU A 70 -2.26 20.17 7.22
CA LEU A 70 -3.35 19.79 6.32
C LEU A 70 -4.64 19.43 7.07
N GLN A 71 -4.54 18.82 8.25
CA GLN A 71 -5.70 18.55 9.11
C GLN A 71 -6.33 19.84 9.63
N GLY A 72 -5.53 20.85 9.96
CA GLY A 72 -5.99 22.17 10.38
C GLY A 72 -6.50 23.03 9.22
N ALA A 73 -6.05 22.76 8.00
CA ALA A 73 -6.54 23.42 6.81
C ALA A 73 -7.93 22.87 6.44
N HIS A 74 -8.95 23.71 6.61
CA HIS A 74 -10.32 23.42 6.21
C HIS A 74 -10.47 23.37 4.68
N PHE A 75 -9.90 22.35 4.03
CA PHE A 75 -10.00 22.15 2.58
C PHE A 75 -11.43 21.83 2.09
N VAL A 76 -12.39 21.62 3.01
CA VAL A 76 -13.77 21.29 2.66
C VAL A 76 -14.80 22.24 3.31
N SER A 77 -14.42 23.00 4.35
CA SER A 77 -15.41 23.82 5.09
C SER A 77 -15.47 25.28 4.66
N GLN A 78 -14.47 25.80 3.94
CA GLN A 78 -14.55 27.18 3.42
C GLN A 78 -15.31 27.26 2.09
N GLU A 79 -15.39 26.16 1.34
CA GLU A 79 -16.05 26.13 0.02
C GLU A 79 -17.40 25.42 0.02
N CYS A 80 -17.84 24.85 1.15
CA CYS A 80 -19.14 24.20 1.25
C CYS A 80 -20.13 25.15 1.92
N PRO A 81 -21.07 25.78 1.17
CA PRO A 81 -22.08 26.63 1.76
C PRO A 81 -22.85 25.85 2.83
N PRO A 82 -23.15 26.47 3.99
CA PRO A 82 -23.88 25.79 5.07
C PRO A 82 -25.29 25.33 4.63
N ASP A 83 -25.81 25.88 3.54
CA ASP A 83 -27.09 25.53 2.93
C ASP A 83 -26.97 24.58 1.72
N LEU A 84 -25.80 24.02 1.42
CA LEU A 84 -25.60 23.14 0.25
C LEU A 84 -26.59 21.98 0.22
N HIS A 85 -26.81 21.32 1.37
CA HIS A 85 -27.79 20.24 1.48
C HIS A 85 -29.20 20.72 1.10
N ASN A 86 -29.63 21.85 1.65
CA ASN A 86 -30.94 22.43 1.35
C ASN A 86 -31.07 22.83 -0.12
N ARG A 87 -30.00 23.39 -0.72
CA ARG A 87 -29.96 23.76 -2.14
C ARG A 87 -30.04 22.55 -3.06
N LEU A 88 -29.35 21.45 -2.73
CA LEU A 88 -29.43 20.20 -3.48
C LEU A 88 -30.83 19.60 -3.39
N VAL A 89 -31.40 19.52 -2.18
CA VAL A 89 -32.76 19.03 -1.95
C VAL A 89 -33.78 19.87 -2.71
N ALA A 90 -33.69 21.20 -2.67
CA ALA A 90 -34.58 22.10 -3.41
C ALA A 90 -34.43 21.96 -4.93
N SER A 91 -33.20 21.75 -5.43
CA SER A 91 -32.95 21.56 -6.87
C SER A 91 -33.53 20.24 -7.39
N VAL A 92 -33.42 19.16 -6.61
CA VAL A 92 -33.96 17.84 -6.98
C VAL A 92 -35.49 17.79 -6.81
N ASN A 93 -36.04 18.47 -5.80
CA ASN A 93 -37.48 18.56 -5.58
C ASN A 93 -38.16 19.65 -6.43
N ASN A 94 -37.43 20.26 -7.38
CA ASN A 94 -38.01 21.22 -8.31
C ASN A 94 -38.95 20.49 -9.28
N ALA A 95 -40.21 20.92 -9.34
CA ALA A 95 -41.21 20.35 -10.25
C ALA A 95 -40.76 20.33 -11.72
N GLY A 96 -39.99 21.34 -12.16
CA GLY A 96 -39.41 21.37 -13.50
C GLY A 96 -38.32 20.33 -13.71
N PHE A 97 -37.50 20.06 -12.69
CA PHE A 97 -36.49 18.99 -12.73
C PHE A 97 -37.15 17.61 -12.77
N LEU A 98 -38.15 17.38 -11.92
CA LEU A 98 -38.91 16.13 -11.90
C LEU A 98 -39.64 15.90 -13.23
N ALA A 99 -40.33 16.92 -13.76
CA ALA A 99 -41.00 16.81 -15.07
C ALA A 99 -40.01 16.57 -16.21
N HIS A 100 -38.78 17.10 -16.14
CA HIS A 100 -37.73 16.78 -17.10
C HIS A 100 -37.24 15.34 -16.97
N LEU A 101 -37.09 14.84 -15.75
CA LEU A 101 -36.72 13.46 -15.46
C LEU A 101 -37.78 12.48 -15.96
N GLU A 102 -39.07 12.81 -15.81
CA GLU A 102 -40.17 12.05 -16.39
C GLU A 102 -40.12 12.06 -17.93
N LYS A 103 -39.90 13.22 -18.54
CA LYS A 103 -39.71 13.31 -20.00
C LYS A 103 -38.56 12.43 -20.49
N VAL A 104 -37.40 12.46 -19.81
CA VAL A 104 -36.23 11.64 -20.17
C VAL A 104 -36.49 10.15 -19.95
N ARG A 105 -37.22 9.79 -18.89
CA ARG A 105 -37.62 8.40 -18.62
C ARG A 105 -38.60 7.87 -19.67
N ASP A 106 -39.52 8.73 -20.08
CA ASP A 106 -40.58 8.39 -21.02
C ASP A 106 -40.10 8.54 -22.48
N GLU A 107 -38.93 9.15 -22.70
CA GLU A 107 -38.23 9.22 -23.99
C GLU A 107 -37.48 7.90 -24.23
N PRO A 108 -38.08 6.93 -24.95
CA PRO A 108 -37.54 5.60 -25.03
C PRO A 108 -36.45 5.58 -26.09
N LEU A 109 -35.15 5.62 -25.74
CA LEU A 109 -34.02 5.23 -26.62
C LEU A 109 -34.12 5.65 -28.12
N HIS A 110 -34.71 6.81 -28.46
CA HIS A 110 -35.00 7.15 -29.88
C HIS A 110 -33.81 7.77 -30.62
N GLN A 111 -32.61 7.78 -30.02
CA GLN A 111 -31.41 8.36 -30.64
C GLN A 111 -30.36 7.34 -31.11
N HIS A 112 -30.60 6.02 -31.03
CA HIS A 112 -29.69 5.04 -31.64
C HIS A 112 -30.04 4.63 -33.09
N THR A 113 -31.19 5.03 -33.63
CA THR A 113 -31.70 4.48 -34.91
C THR A 113 -31.90 5.48 -36.04
N LYS A 114 -31.44 6.73 -35.91
CA LYS A 114 -31.58 7.75 -36.97
C LYS A 114 -30.33 8.06 -37.78
N LEU A 115 -29.23 7.32 -37.59
CA LEU A 115 -28.01 7.44 -38.40
C LEU A 115 -27.74 6.25 -39.35
N SER A 116 -28.64 5.26 -39.47
CA SER A 116 -28.35 4.05 -40.27
C SER A 116 -29.22 3.80 -41.51
N ILE A 117 -30.13 4.69 -41.89
CA ILE A 117 -30.96 4.48 -43.11
C ILE A 117 -30.79 5.67 -44.03
N GLY A 118 -29.72 5.61 -44.84
CA GLY A 118 -29.38 6.66 -45.79
C GLY A 118 -28.29 6.22 -46.74
N GLY A 119 -28.58 5.21 -47.58
CA GLY A 119 -27.92 5.03 -48.87
C GLY A 119 -27.13 3.75 -49.06
N VAL A 120 -27.81 2.67 -49.47
CA VAL A 120 -27.35 1.82 -50.58
C VAL A 120 -28.59 1.28 -51.29
N THR A 121 -29.07 1.98 -52.31
CA THR A 121 -29.87 1.37 -53.38
C THR A 121 -28.94 1.14 -54.56
N ALA A 122 -28.76 -0.14 -54.87
CA ALA A 122 -28.08 -0.62 -56.07
C ALA A 122 -28.81 -0.15 -57.33
N LEU A 123 -28.04 0.33 -58.31
CA LEU A 123 -28.16 0.04 -59.74
C LEU A 123 -26.76 0.16 -60.36
#